data_AF-A0A6I5HXP8-F1
#
_entry.id   AF-A0A6I5HXP8-F1
#
_cell.length_a   1.000
_cell.length_b   1.000
_cell.length_c   1.000
_cell.angle_alpha   90.00
_cell.angle_beta   90.00
_cell.angle_gamma   90.00
#
_symmetry.space_group_name_H-M   'P 1'
#
loop_
_entity.id
_entity.type
_entity.pdbx_description
1 polymer ?
#
loop_
_entity_poly.entity_id
_entity_poly.type
_entity_poly.pdbx_seq_one_letter_code
_entity_poly.pdbx_strand_id
1 'polypeptide(L)'
;MNGRRPGAVTGGRQRGRRGRGHLRRRPGHAVLAALLVVAAASGCAAEAGDTGTGQGAKLQAGQPGAPADAPAAGALGTRAAQAERAKLAQAARAVAAKKWGLASTPLAPPAPPAVKPHITTRKGFEVEGQDDSLPPVFTTVPTKDKVVFLTMDDGDDKDPELLKMMSELNIPYSAFLSDYLVRDNYTYFKDAEARGVTLNNHTLNHRYMPGLSYGEQKREICDQQNIIEKQFGKRPRLFRPPYGNYNTDTLKIAKSCGITAVPLWAEEAFPDHMEWREEDLDLHPGDIILTHFRGKKDWKGSMPDLIRSVMKTVTDKGYAVARLEDYV
;
A
#
# COMPACT_ATOMS: atom_id res chain seq x y z
N MET A 1 -53.38 28.01 -30.97
CA MET A 1 -53.01 29.41 -31.24
C MET A 1 -51.78 29.76 -30.39
N ASN A 2 -50.76 30.34 -31.04
CA ASN A 2 -49.53 30.95 -30.53
C ASN A 2 -48.57 30.03 -29.72
N GLY A 3 -47.38 29.62 -30.19
CA GLY A 3 -46.51 30.17 -31.23
C GLY A 3 -45.45 31.09 -30.62
N ARG A 4 -44.20 30.62 -30.53
CA ARG A 4 -42.98 31.46 -30.60
C ARG A 4 -41.73 30.59 -30.82
N ARG A 5 -41.11 30.79 -31.98
CA ARG A 5 -39.75 30.38 -32.35
C ARG A 5 -38.73 31.33 -31.69
N PRO A 6 -37.47 30.89 -31.57
CA PRO A 6 -36.32 31.65 -32.07
C PRO A 6 -35.59 30.79 -33.11
N GLY A 7 -35.12 31.31 -34.25
CA GLY A 7 -34.25 32.48 -34.38
C GLY A 7 -32.84 31.96 -34.63
N ALA A 8 -32.48 31.78 -35.91
CA ALA A 8 -31.22 31.24 -36.37
C ALA A 8 -30.02 32.15 -36.03
N VAL A 9 -28.89 31.55 -35.67
CA VAL A 9 -27.58 32.22 -35.72
C VAL A 9 -26.64 31.38 -36.58
N THR A 10 -26.25 31.99 -37.69
CA THR A 10 -25.25 31.55 -38.64
C THR A 10 -23.85 31.80 -38.08
N GLY A 11 -23.08 30.72 -37.86
CA GLY A 11 -21.68 30.78 -37.43
C GLY A 11 -20.74 30.25 -38.52
N GLY A 12 -19.87 31.13 -39.01
CA GLY A 12 -19.07 30.95 -40.21
C GLY A 12 -18.03 29.80 -40.17
N ARG A 13 -17.91 29.13 -41.32
CA ARG A 13 -16.76 28.30 -41.69
C ARG A 13 -15.57 29.21 -42.03
N GLN A 14 -14.52 29.20 -41.22
CA GLN A 14 -13.16 29.53 -41.65
C GLN A 14 -12.31 28.26 -41.62
N ARG A 15 -12.05 27.69 -42.81
CA ARG A 15 -11.05 26.63 -42.98
C ARG A 15 -9.66 27.28 -43.10
N GLY A 16 -8.82 26.99 -42.11
CA GLY A 16 -7.43 27.44 -42.03
C GLY A 16 -6.57 26.95 -43.19
N ARG A 17 -5.69 27.85 -43.62
CA ARG A 17 -4.66 27.67 -44.65
C ARG A 17 -3.62 26.63 -44.23
N ARG A 18 -3.16 25.87 -45.23
CA ARG A 18 -2.00 24.98 -45.21
C ARG A 18 -0.73 25.73 -44.80
N GLY A 19 -0.05 25.25 -43.77
CA GLY A 19 1.32 25.62 -43.40
C GLY A 19 2.26 24.45 -43.68
N ARG A 20 3.22 24.67 -44.59
CA ARG A 20 4.27 23.72 -44.98
C ARG A 20 5.23 23.47 -43.81
N GLY A 21 5.77 22.25 -43.77
CA GLY A 21 6.75 21.83 -42.79
C GLY A 21 8.11 22.50 -42.98
N HIS A 22 8.81 22.64 -41.86
CA HIS A 22 10.26 22.74 -41.83
C HIS A 22 10.78 21.90 -40.66
N LEU A 23 11.52 20.85 -41.00
CA LEU A 23 12.38 20.12 -40.07
C LEU A 23 13.44 21.09 -39.54
N ARG A 24 13.54 21.23 -38.21
CA ARG A 24 14.73 21.76 -37.55
C ARG A 24 15.29 20.69 -36.62
N ARG A 25 16.47 20.19 -37.01
CA ARG A 25 17.37 19.35 -36.21
C ARG A 25 17.74 20.07 -34.91
N ARG A 26 17.70 19.37 -33.78
CA ARG A 26 18.33 19.78 -32.51
C ARG A 26 19.62 18.98 -32.32
N PRO A 27 20.72 19.58 -31.84
CA PRO A 27 21.93 18.86 -31.49
C PRO A 27 21.74 18.13 -30.15
N GLY A 28 22.36 16.96 -30.03
CA GLY A 28 22.31 16.12 -28.84
C GLY A 28 23.11 16.71 -27.68
N HIS A 29 22.60 16.50 -26.47
CA HIS A 29 23.38 16.59 -25.25
C HIS A 29 23.58 15.18 -24.71
N ALA A 30 24.85 14.77 -24.68
CA ALA A 30 25.32 13.52 -24.14
C ALA A 30 25.03 13.46 -22.63
N VAL A 31 24.41 12.37 -22.19
CA VAL A 31 24.24 12.01 -20.79
C VAL A 31 25.52 11.30 -20.34
N LEU A 32 26.26 11.92 -19.41
CA LEU A 32 27.38 11.26 -18.74
C LEU A 32 26.82 10.39 -17.60
N ALA A 33 26.76 9.08 -17.83
CA ALA A 33 26.41 8.10 -16.80
C ALA A 33 27.66 7.78 -15.97
N ALA A 34 27.67 8.15 -14.68
CA ALA A 34 28.68 7.70 -13.74
C ALA A 34 28.25 6.34 -13.15
N LEU A 35 28.90 5.27 -13.59
CA LEU A 35 28.79 3.93 -13.03
C LEU A 35 29.63 3.84 -11.75
N LEU A 36 28.98 3.65 -10.60
CA LEU A 36 29.63 3.21 -9.37
C LEU A 36 29.53 1.68 -9.29
N VAL A 37 30.64 1.02 -9.55
CA VAL A 37 30.82 -0.43 -9.34
C VAL A 37 31.13 -0.65 -7.86
N VAL A 38 30.23 -1.32 -7.14
CA VAL A 38 30.52 -1.84 -5.80
C VAL A 38 30.91 -3.31 -5.96
N ALA A 39 32.18 -3.61 -5.70
CA ALA A 39 32.68 -4.98 -5.62
C ALA A 39 32.26 -5.60 -4.27
N ALA A 40 31.36 -6.59 -4.32
CA ALA A 40 31.07 -7.44 -3.18
C ALA A 40 32.06 -8.62 -3.17
N ALA A 41 32.97 -8.64 -2.21
CA ALA A 41 33.80 -9.79 -1.93
C ALA A 41 32.93 -10.93 -1.37
N SER A 42 32.68 -11.95 -2.18
CA SER A 42 32.10 -13.22 -1.74
C SER A 42 33.24 -14.12 -1.25
N GLY A 43 33.30 -14.39 0.05
CA GLY A 43 34.16 -15.42 0.61
C GLY A 43 33.52 -16.78 0.38
N CYS A 44 34.09 -17.57 -0.53
CA CYS A 44 33.73 -18.95 -0.77
C CYS A 44 34.11 -19.83 0.43
N ALA A 45 33.19 -20.73 0.77
CA ALA A 45 33.47 -21.91 1.58
C ALA A 45 33.75 -23.12 0.68
N ALA A 46 34.52 -24.05 1.25
CA ALA A 46 34.71 -25.46 0.88
C ALA A 46 35.65 -25.77 -0.31
N GLU A 47 36.85 -26.24 0.05
CA GLU A 47 37.51 -27.33 -0.67
C GLU A 47 37.52 -28.58 0.21
N ALA A 48 37.15 -29.70 -0.40
CA ALA A 48 37.31 -31.05 0.11
C ALA A 48 38.70 -31.57 -0.25
N GLY A 49 39.34 -32.31 0.67
CA GLY A 49 40.60 -33.01 0.45
C GLY A 49 40.71 -34.19 1.41
N ASP A 50 40.84 -35.37 0.82
CA ASP A 50 40.70 -36.72 1.34
C ASP A 50 41.96 -37.28 2.04
N THR A 51 41.78 -38.43 2.69
CA THR A 51 42.72 -39.50 3.08
C THR A 51 43.31 -39.50 4.49
N GLY A 52 43.16 -40.65 5.17
CA GLY A 52 44.16 -41.13 6.13
C GLY A 52 43.62 -41.73 7.44
N THR A 53 43.49 -43.05 7.45
CA THR A 53 43.20 -43.95 8.59
C THR A 53 44.23 -43.86 9.74
N GLY A 54 43.79 -43.99 10.99
CA GLY A 54 44.68 -44.28 12.13
C GLY A 54 43.97 -44.34 13.49
N GLN A 55 44.10 -45.49 14.18
CA GLN A 55 43.45 -45.84 15.45
C GLN A 55 44.01 -45.09 16.69
N GLY A 56 43.12 -44.85 17.66
CA GLY A 56 43.35 -45.06 19.10
C GLY A 56 44.08 -43.98 19.91
N ALA A 57 43.39 -43.38 20.89
CA ALA A 57 43.78 -43.38 22.32
C ALA A 57 42.91 -42.45 23.20
N LYS A 58 42.80 -42.88 24.46
CA LYS A 58 42.12 -42.35 25.66
C LYS A 58 42.36 -40.87 26.03
N LEU A 59 41.28 -40.30 26.60
CA LEU A 59 41.16 -39.46 27.83
C LEU A 59 42.25 -38.41 28.15
N GLN A 60 41.84 -37.13 28.26
CA GLN A 60 42.18 -36.32 29.44
C GLN A 60 41.20 -35.16 29.69
N ALA A 61 40.87 -34.96 30.96
CA ALA A 61 40.07 -33.88 31.51
C ALA A 61 40.96 -32.74 32.01
N GLY A 62 40.47 -31.49 31.99
CA GLY A 62 40.90 -30.46 32.95
C GLY A 62 41.12 -29.02 32.43
N GLN A 63 40.06 -28.20 32.54
CA GLN A 63 40.03 -26.78 32.99
C GLN A 63 40.72 -25.65 32.17
N PRO A 64 40.44 -24.34 32.44
CA PRO A 64 39.22 -23.67 32.93
C PRO A 64 38.81 -22.40 32.13
N GLY A 65 37.57 -21.95 32.38
CA GLY A 65 36.95 -20.65 32.11
C GLY A 65 37.66 -19.56 31.30
N ALA A 66 37.04 -19.19 30.17
CA ALA A 66 37.17 -17.85 29.57
C ALA A 66 35.97 -16.99 30.03
N PRO A 67 36.17 -15.70 30.34
CA PRO A 67 35.14 -14.86 30.94
C PRO A 67 34.00 -14.60 29.95
N ALA A 68 32.78 -14.85 30.42
CA ALA A 68 31.57 -14.37 29.79
C ALA A 68 31.44 -12.88 30.05
N ASP A 69 31.98 -12.03 29.17
CA ASP A 69 31.66 -10.59 29.12
C ASP A 69 31.99 -10.00 27.75
N ALA A 70 31.07 -10.15 26.78
CA ALA A 70 30.86 -9.16 25.71
C ALA A 70 29.59 -9.44 24.89
N PRO A 71 28.46 -8.75 25.20
CA PRO A 71 27.46 -8.48 24.16
C PRO A 71 27.20 -6.98 23.95
N ALA A 72 27.80 -6.08 24.72
CA ALA A 72 27.45 -4.65 24.69
C ALA A 72 28.03 -3.88 23.48
N ALA A 73 29.27 -4.14 23.08
CA ALA A 73 29.95 -3.38 22.02
C ALA A 73 29.37 -3.64 20.61
N GLY A 74 29.01 -4.91 20.32
CA GLY A 74 28.38 -5.29 19.05
C GLY A 74 26.96 -4.73 18.90
N ALA A 75 26.19 -4.69 19.98
CA ALA A 75 24.83 -4.14 20.00
C ALA A 75 24.80 -2.60 19.89
N LEU A 76 25.83 -1.90 20.39
CA LEU A 76 25.97 -0.44 20.22
C LEU A 76 26.34 -0.07 18.78
N GLY A 77 27.22 -0.85 18.13
CA GLY A 77 27.56 -0.68 16.72
C GLY A 77 26.38 -0.85 15.77
N THR A 78 25.47 -1.79 16.06
CA THR A 78 24.25 -1.99 15.25
C THR A 78 23.23 -0.87 15.46
N ARG A 79 23.05 -0.37 16.68
CA ARG A 79 22.14 0.76 16.97
C ARG A 79 22.59 2.07 16.32
N ALA A 80 23.88 2.39 16.38
CA ALA A 80 24.43 3.58 15.72
C ALA A 80 24.24 3.49 14.19
N ALA A 81 24.49 2.32 13.60
CA ALA A 81 24.26 2.09 12.18
C ALA A 81 22.77 2.20 11.79
N GLN A 82 21.86 1.72 12.64
CA GLN A 82 20.40 1.86 12.43
C GLN A 82 19.97 3.33 12.49
N ALA A 83 20.47 4.08 13.48
CA ALA A 83 20.17 5.51 13.61
C ALA A 83 20.65 6.31 12.39
N GLU A 84 21.85 6.03 11.89
CA GLU A 84 22.38 6.70 10.69
C GLU A 84 21.57 6.36 9.44
N ARG A 85 21.17 5.08 9.27
CA ARG A 85 20.27 4.67 8.18
C ARG A 85 18.92 5.38 8.25
N ALA A 86 18.33 5.50 9.44
CA ALA A 86 17.06 6.21 9.63
C ALA A 86 17.19 7.70 9.28
N LYS A 87 18.30 8.34 9.67
CA LYS A 87 18.60 9.74 9.34
C LYS A 87 18.76 9.95 7.83
N LEU A 88 19.50 9.07 7.15
CA LEU A 88 19.66 9.11 5.70
C LEU A 88 18.33 8.89 4.97
N ALA A 89 17.51 7.94 5.43
CA ALA A 89 16.18 7.70 4.89
C ALA A 89 15.27 8.92 5.05
N GLN A 90 15.29 9.58 6.21
CA GLN A 90 14.53 10.79 6.44
C GLN A 90 15.02 11.97 5.57
N ALA A 91 16.33 12.11 5.37
CA ALA A 91 16.89 13.10 4.47
C ALA A 91 16.48 12.86 3.01
N ALA A 92 16.52 11.60 2.55
CA ALA A 92 16.05 11.22 1.22
C ALA A 92 14.55 11.52 1.04
N ARG A 93 13.73 11.19 2.05
CA ARG A 93 12.30 11.53 2.07
C ARG A 93 12.06 13.04 2.00
N ALA A 94 12.88 13.86 2.67
CA ALA A 94 12.77 15.31 2.59
C ALA A 94 13.09 15.87 1.20
N VAL A 95 14.07 15.28 0.50
CA VAL A 95 14.37 15.62 -0.90
C VAL A 95 13.21 15.23 -1.82
N ALA A 96 12.66 14.02 -1.63
CA ALA A 96 11.48 13.57 -2.38
C ALA A 96 10.26 14.46 -2.10
N ALA A 97 10.00 14.84 -0.84
CA ALA A 97 8.90 15.73 -0.47
C ALA A 97 8.97 17.07 -1.24
N LYS A 98 10.17 17.65 -1.36
CA LYS A 98 10.39 18.86 -2.17
C LYS A 98 10.16 18.61 -3.66
N LYS A 99 10.69 17.51 -4.21
CA LYS A 99 10.52 17.12 -5.62
C LYS A 99 9.04 17.00 -5.99
N TRP A 100 8.25 16.38 -5.11
CA TRP A 100 6.84 16.14 -5.32
C TRP A 100 5.95 17.31 -4.88
N GLY A 101 6.53 18.38 -4.32
CA GLY A 101 5.78 19.58 -3.92
C GLY A 101 4.84 19.34 -2.73
N LEU A 102 5.24 18.52 -1.75
CA LEU A 102 4.55 18.41 -0.47
C LEU A 102 4.85 19.64 0.40
N ALA A 103 3.88 20.04 1.23
CA ALA A 103 4.01 21.17 2.15
C ALA A 103 5.06 20.91 3.25
N SER A 104 5.14 19.67 3.72
CA SER A 104 6.04 19.22 4.78
C SER A 104 6.58 17.83 4.45
N THR A 105 7.67 17.42 5.09
CA THR A 105 8.23 16.07 4.90
C THR A 105 7.38 15.08 5.68
N PRO A 106 6.81 14.03 5.05
CA PRO A 106 6.03 13.02 5.77
C PRO A 106 6.82 12.40 6.92
N LEU A 107 6.12 12.15 8.03
CA LEU A 107 6.71 11.52 9.20
C LEU A 107 6.99 10.03 8.90
N ALA A 108 8.12 9.53 9.41
CA ALA A 108 8.38 8.10 9.41
C ALA A 108 7.48 7.42 10.45
N PRO A 109 6.81 6.30 10.12
CA PRO A 109 6.13 5.53 11.15
C PRO A 109 7.14 4.97 12.16
N PRO A 110 6.74 4.73 13.42
CA PRO A 110 7.54 3.96 14.36
C PRO A 110 7.75 2.54 13.83
N ALA A 111 8.67 1.79 14.47
CA ALA A 111 8.82 0.38 14.20
C ALA A 111 7.48 -0.35 14.45
N PRO A 112 7.11 -1.33 13.62
CA PRO A 112 5.94 -2.17 13.86
C PRO A 112 5.89 -2.75 15.28
N PRO A 113 4.70 -2.91 15.87
CA PRO A 113 4.58 -3.50 17.20
C PRO A 113 5.10 -4.94 17.17
N ALA A 114 5.83 -5.33 18.22
CA ALA A 114 6.37 -6.70 18.33
C ALA A 114 5.26 -7.76 18.40
N VAL A 115 4.08 -7.38 18.92
CA VAL A 115 2.86 -8.19 18.97
C VAL A 115 1.75 -7.39 18.32
N LYS A 116 1.10 -7.97 17.30
CA LYS A 116 -0.03 -7.32 16.63
C LYS A 116 -1.19 -7.13 17.62
N PRO A 117 -1.88 -5.97 17.59
CA PRO A 117 -3.09 -5.80 18.37
C PRO A 117 -4.15 -6.83 18.01
N HIS A 118 -4.95 -7.22 18.99
CA HIS A 118 -6.11 -8.06 18.75
C HIS A 118 -7.22 -7.22 18.10
N ILE A 119 -7.61 -7.58 16.87
CA ILE A 119 -8.66 -6.88 16.12
C ILE A 119 -10.02 -7.48 16.45
N THR A 120 -10.96 -6.63 16.83
CA THR A 120 -12.35 -6.99 17.11
C THR A 120 -13.29 -6.19 16.20
N THR A 121 -14.52 -6.67 16.00
CA THR A 121 -15.53 -5.90 15.26
C THR A 121 -15.82 -4.59 15.99
N ARG A 122 -15.83 -3.48 15.24
CA ARG A 122 -16.17 -2.16 15.76
C ARG A 122 -17.65 -2.15 16.19
N LYS A 123 -17.95 -1.50 17.31
CA LYS A 123 -19.33 -1.31 17.77
C LYS A 123 -20.16 -0.61 16.70
N GLY A 124 -21.31 -1.18 16.36
CA GLY A 124 -22.21 -0.72 15.29
C GLY A 124 -21.91 -1.32 13.90
N PHE A 125 -20.91 -2.20 13.79
CA PHE A 125 -20.52 -2.90 12.56
C PHE A 125 -20.78 -4.41 12.66
N GLU A 126 -21.45 -4.87 13.71
CA GLU A 126 -21.84 -6.26 13.89
C GLU A 126 -22.93 -6.67 12.90
N VAL A 127 -22.99 -7.96 12.59
CA VAL A 127 -24.09 -8.59 11.85
C VAL A 127 -24.94 -9.44 12.79
N GLU A 128 -26.12 -9.86 12.31
CA GLU A 128 -26.91 -10.85 13.05
C GLU A 128 -26.10 -12.15 13.22
N GLY A 129 -26.00 -12.61 14.47
CA GLY A 129 -25.20 -13.79 14.82
C GLY A 129 -23.69 -13.54 14.80
N GLN A 130 -23.24 -12.30 14.98
CA GLN A 130 -21.82 -11.99 15.15
C GLN A 130 -21.23 -12.77 16.34
N ASP A 131 -20.11 -13.46 16.09
CA ASP A 131 -19.26 -14.10 17.09
C ASP A 131 -17.78 -13.93 16.72
N ASP A 132 -16.88 -14.38 17.60
CA ASP A 132 -15.41 -14.31 17.41
C ASP A 132 -14.91 -15.21 16.27
N SER A 133 -15.79 -16.02 15.70
CA SER A 133 -15.45 -16.90 14.59
C SER A 133 -15.59 -16.19 13.24
N LEU A 134 -16.35 -15.10 13.13
CA LEU A 134 -16.48 -14.31 11.91
C LEU A 134 -15.34 -13.29 11.79
N PRO A 135 -14.87 -12.97 10.57
CA PRO A 135 -13.86 -11.94 10.37
C PRO A 135 -14.31 -10.61 10.97
N PRO A 136 -13.51 -9.98 11.84
CA PRO A 136 -13.88 -8.72 12.45
C PRO A 136 -13.97 -7.61 11.40
N VAL A 137 -14.96 -6.74 11.55
CA VAL A 137 -15.16 -5.55 10.71
C VAL A 137 -14.76 -4.31 11.49
N PHE A 138 -13.79 -3.54 11.00
CA PHE A 138 -13.15 -2.47 11.77
C PHE A 138 -12.75 -1.30 10.87
N THR A 139 -12.72 -0.10 11.44
CA THR A 139 -12.29 1.14 10.74
C THR A 139 -10.98 1.69 11.27
N THR A 140 -10.54 1.19 12.42
CA THR A 140 -9.44 1.71 13.23
C THR A 140 -8.73 0.54 13.88
N VAL A 141 -7.40 0.53 13.84
CA VAL A 141 -6.56 -0.48 14.48
C VAL A 141 -6.26 -0.03 15.92
N PRO A 142 -6.39 -0.90 16.94
CA PRO A 142 -6.05 -0.54 18.31
C PRO A 142 -4.55 -0.23 18.46
N THR A 143 -4.19 1.04 18.58
CA THR A 143 -2.82 1.48 18.85
C THR A 143 -2.78 2.81 19.60
N LYS A 144 -1.67 3.08 20.27
CA LYS A 144 -1.37 4.39 20.88
C LYS A 144 -0.41 5.22 20.04
N ASP A 145 0.20 4.60 19.03
CA ASP A 145 1.11 5.29 18.13
C ASP A 145 0.31 6.26 17.26
N LYS A 146 0.87 7.45 17.01
CA LYS A 146 0.30 8.41 16.06
C LYS A 146 0.54 7.97 14.62
N VAL A 147 -0.12 6.87 14.24
CA VAL A 147 -0.09 6.31 12.90
C VAL A 147 -1.51 6.19 12.35
N VAL A 148 -1.62 6.31 11.04
CA VAL A 148 -2.82 6.00 10.26
C VAL A 148 -2.45 5.04 9.14
N PHE A 149 -3.44 4.39 8.53
CA PHE A 149 -3.24 3.39 7.50
C PHE A 149 -3.87 3.84 6.20
N LEU A 150 -3.05 4.17 5.21
CA LEU A 150 -3.53 4.52 3.87
C LEU A 150 -3.89 3.27 3.09
N THR A 151 -5.13 3.21 2.62
CA THR A 151 -5.66 2.12 1.80
C THR A 151 -6.24 2.66 0.49
N MET A 152 -6.10 1.88 -0.59
CA MET A 152 -6.55 2.26 -1.93
C MET A 152 -7.39 1.16 -2.56
N ASP A 153 -8.63 1.48 -2.90
CA ASP A 153 -9.58 0.52 -3.49
C ASP A 153 -9.58 0.57 -5.02
N ASP A 154 -10.16 -0.47 -5.61
CA ASP A 154 -10.40 -0.69 -7.04
C ASP A 154 -9.17 -1.08 -7.86
N GLY A 155 -8.46 -0.08 -8.39
CA GLY A 155 -7.37 -0.26 -9.37
C GLY A 155 -7.67 0.24 -10.79
N ASP A 156 -8.62 1.15 -10.94
CA ASP A 156 -9.04 1.71 -12.23
C ASP A 156 -7.91 2.50 -12.92
N ASP A 157 -7.39 3.53 -12.23
CA ASP A 157 -6.25 4.33 -12.67
C ASP A 157 -4.92 3.67 -12.34
N LYS A 158 -4.02 3.63 -13.33
CA LYS A 158 -2.74 2.89 -13.26
C LYS A 158 -1.57 3.85 -13.48
N ASP A 159 -1.57 4.95 -12.73
CA ASP A 159 -0.62 6.05 -12.83
C ASP A 159 0.80 5.64 -12.39
N PRO A 160 1.79 5.54 -13.29
CA PRO A 160 3.15 5.20 -12.91
C PRO A 160 3.81 6.23 -11.98
N GLU A 161 3.37 7.50 -12.02
CA GLU A 161 3.92 8.53 -11.12
C GLU A 161 3.43 8.32 -9.67
N LEU A 162 2.28 7.67 -9.44
CA LEU A 162 1.88 7.24 -8.11
C LEU A 162 2.89 6.25 -7.51
N LEU A 163 3.19 5.15 -8.22
CA LEU A 163 4.12 4.13 -7.72
C LEU A 163 5.51 4.70 -7.43
N LYS A 164 5.94 5.63 -8.27
CA LYS A 164 7.21 6.34 -8.10
C LYS A 164 7.18 7.29 -6.91
N MET A 165 6.13 8.09 -6.76
CA MET A 165 5.95 9.01 -5.64
C MET A 165 5.93 8.27 -4.30
N MET A 166 5.10 7.22 -4.18
CA MET A 166 4.99 6.42 -2.95
C MET A 166 6.31 5.75 -2.59
N SER A 167 7.04 5.24 -3.58
CA SER A 167 8.35 4.61 -3.38
C SER A 167 9.44 5.61 -2.97
N GLU A 168 9.53 6.77 -3.63
CA GLU A 168 10.52 7.81 -3.29
C GLU A 168 10.25 8.47 -1.93
N LEU A 169 8.97 8.63 -1.56
CA LEU A 169 8.57 9.11 -0.25
C LEU A 169 8.58 8.00 0.81
N ASN A 170 8.76 6.74 0.43
CA ASN A 170 8.66 5.57 1.31
C ASN A 170 7.39 5.63 2.17
N ILE A 171 6.23 5.87 1.54
CA ILE A 171 4.92 5.87 2.18
C ILE A 171 4.29 4.49 1.93
N PRO A 172 4.03 3.69 2.98
CA PRO A 172 3.35 2.41 2.82
C PRO A 172 1.87 2.65 2.53
N TYR A 173 1.27 1.71 1.78
CA TYR A 173 -0.18 1.64 1.60
C TYR A 173 -0.60 0.20 1.28
N SER A 174 -1.88 -0.09 1.51
CA SER A 174 -2.49 -1.38 1.16
C SER A 174 -3.52 -1.19 0.06
N ALA A 175 -3.48 -2.02 -0.97
CA ALA A 175 -4.42 -1.96 -2.08
C ALA A 175 -5.50 -3.04 -1.95
N PHE A 176 -6.76 -2.73 -2.24
CA PHE A 176 -7.87 -3.69 -2.35
C PHE A 176 -8.36 -3.68 -3.79
N LEU A 177 -8.12 -4.76 -4.54
CA LEU A 177 -8.29 -4.78 -5.99
C LEU A 177 -9.58 -5.48 -6.42
N SER A 178 -10.28 -4.90 -7.40
CA SER A 178 -11.40 -5.54 -8.09
C SER A 178 -10.97 -6.05 -9.47
N ASP A 179 -11.17 -7.34 -9.75
CA ASP A 179 -10.64 -7.97 -10.98
C ASP A 179 -11.03 -7.23 -12.26
N TYR A 180 -12.30 -6.84 -12.37
CA TYR A 180 -12.83 -6.24 -13.59
C TYR A 180 -12.10 -4.96 -14.00
N LEU A 181 -11.45 -4.26 -13.05
CA LEU A 181 -10.67 -3.05 -13.26
C LEU A 181 -9.18 -3.30 -13.45
N VAL A 182 -8.63 -4.38 -12.90
CA VAL A 182 -7.18 -4.63 -12.92
C VAL A 182 -6.74 -5.62 -13.99
N ARG A 183 -7.68 -6.44 -14.50
CA ARG A 183 -7.38 -7.52 -15.46
C ARG A 183 -6.86 -7.06 -16.82
N ASP A 184 -7.05 -5.78 -17.16
CA ASP A 184 -6.48 -5.17 -18.36
C ASP A 184 -4.96 -4.91 -18.22
N ASN A 185 -4.43 -4.83 -16.99
CA ASN A 185 -3.02 -4.58 -16.73
C ASN A 185 -2.60 -5.02 -15.31
N TYR A 186 -2.41 -6.34 -15.12
CA TYR A 186 -1.82 -6.88 -13.90
C TYR A 186 -0.36 -6.46 -13.67
N THR A 187 0.38 -6.10 -14.73
CA THR A 187 1.80 -5.73 -14.63
C THR A 187 1.99 -4.52 -13.71
N TYR A 188 1.10 -3.53 -13.80
CA TYR A 188 1.13 -2.37 -12.90
C TYR A 188 1.07 -2.77 -11.41
N PHE A 189 0.21 -3.71 -11.06
CA PHE A 189 0.07 -4.17 -9.66
C PHE A 189 1.18 -5.14 -9.24
N LYS A 190 1.79 -5.88 -10.17
CA LYS A 190 3.04 -6.62 -9.91
C LYS A 190 4.19 -5.66 -9.58
N ASP A 191 4.28 -4.53 -10.28
CA ASP A 191 5.26 -3.50 -9.98
C ASP A 191 5.00 -2.84 -8.63
N ALA A 192 3.72 -2.66 -8.25
CA ALA A 192 3.34 -2.19 -6.92
C ALA A 192 3.75 -3.21 -5.83
N GLU A 193 3.45 -4.50 -6.02
CA GLU A 193 3.82 -5.57 -5.09
C GLU A 193 5.35 -5.66 -4.91
N ALA A 194 6.11 -5.57 -6.01
CA ALA A 194 7.57 -5.56 -5.97
C ALA A 194 8.16 -4.36 -5.19
N ARG A 195 7.38 -3.28 -5.03
CA ARG A 195 7.71 -2.10 -4.21
C ARG A 195 7.25 -2.22 -2.76
N GLY A 196 6.67 -3.36 -2.37
CA GLY A 196 6.25 -3.66 -1.01
C GLY A 196 4.77 -3.39 -0.70
N VAL A 197 3.95 -3.09 -1.71
CA VAL A 197 2.51 -2.87 -1.56
C VAL A 197 1.82 -4.21 -1.35
N THR A 198 0.95 -4.29 -0.34
CA THR A 198 0.11 -5.48 -0.16
C THR A 198 -1.14 -5.38 -1.03
N LEU A 199 -1.45 -6.44 -1.78
CA LEU A 199 -2.65 -6.54 -2.62
C LEU A 199 -3.69 -7.43 -1.93
N ASN A 200 -4.89 -6.89 -1.73
CA ASN A 200 -6.00 -7.49 -1.00
C ASN A 200 -7.27 -7.58 -1.86
N ASN A 201 -8.30 -8.26 -1.37
CA ASN A 201 -9.50 -8.59 -2.14
C ASN A 201 -10.56 -7.48 -2.08
N HIS A 202 -11.06 -7.04 -3.25
CA HIS A 202 -12.20 -6.13 -3.39
C HIS A 202 -13.25 -6.66 -4.38
N THR A 203 -13.52 -7.97 -4.34
CA THR A 203 -14.44 -8.72 -5.23
C THR A 203 -14.02 -8.80 -6.70
N LEU A 204 -14.75 -9.57 -7.50
CA LEU A 204 -14.51 -9.67 -8.94
C LEU A 204 -15.04 -8.44 -9.69
N ASN A 205 -16.29 -8.06 -9.42
CA ASN A 205 -17.06 -7.13 -10.25
C ASN A 205 -17.60 -5.93 -9.49
N HIS A 206 -17.18 -5.71 -8.23
CA HIS A 206 -17.59 -4.58 -7.40
C HIS A 206 -19.13 -4.47 -7.27
N ARG A 207 -19.79 -5.62 -7.07
CA ARG A 207 -21.25 -5.70 -6.89
C ARG A 207 -21.64 -5.45 -5.43
N TYR A 208 -22.83 -4.87 -5.22
CA TYR A 208 -23.39 -4.69 -3.88
C TYR A 208 -23.71 -6.05 -3.23
N MET A 209 -22.85 -6.48 -2.29
CA MET A 209 -22.85 -7.85 -1.75
C MET A 209 -24.18 -8.27 -1.11
N PRO A 210 -24.87 -7.45 -0.28
CA PRO A 210 -26.13 -7.86 0.33
C PRO A 210 -27.28 -8.06 -0.66
N GLY A 211 -27.17 -7.54 -1.89
CA GLY A 211 -28.15 -7.73 -2.95
C GLY A 211 -27.96 -9.03 -3.74
N LEU A 212 -26.93 -9.81 -3.42
CA LEU A 212 -26.58 -11.05 -4.12
C LEU A 212 -27.00 -12.28 -3.31
N SER A 213 -27.31 -13.36 -4.02
CA SER A 213 -27.47 -14.67 -3.39
C SER A 213 -26.16 -15.15 -2.75
N TYR A 214 -26.24 -16.08 -1.79
CA TYR A 214 -25.07 -16.69 -1.14
C TYR A 214 -24.04 -17.23 -2.16
N GLY A 215 -24.52 -17.91 -3.21
CA GLY A 215 -23.66 -18.46 -4.26
C GLY A 215 -22.96 -17.38 -5.09
N GLU A 216 -23.65 -16.28 -5.40
CA GLU A 216 -23.06 -15.14 -6.11
C GLU A 216 -22.04 -14.40 -5.25
N GLN A 217 -22.34 -14.15 -3.97
CA GLN A 217 -21.36 -13.56 -3.04
C GLN A 217 -20.11 -14.44 -2.91
N LYS A 218 -20.30 -15.77 -2.84
CA LYS A 218 -19.20 -16.72 -2.81
C LYS A 218 -18.34 -16.63 -4.05
N ARG A 219 -18.96 -16.50 -5.22
CA ARG A 219 -18.25 -16.29 -6.47
C ARG A 219 -17.42 -15.00 -6.43
N GLU A 220 -18.03 -13.89 -6.08
CA GLU A 220 -17.37 -12.58 -6.00
C GLU A 220 -16.12 -12.60 -5.09
N ILE A 221 -16.19 -13.26 -3.93
CA ILE A 221 -15.08 -13.29 -2.98
C ILE A 221 -14.06 -14.38 -3.31
N CYS A 222 -14.48 -15.65 -3.42
CA CYS A 222 -13.57 -16.78 -3.54
C CYS A 222 -12.85 -16.80 -4.91
N ASP A 223 -13.53 -16.45 -6.01
CA ASP A 223 -12.86 -16.44 -7.30
C ASP A 223 -11.85 -15.28 -7.36
N GLN A 224 -12.15 -14.14 -6.73
CA GLN A 224 -11.18 -13.05 -6.64
C GLN A 224 -9.94 -13.44 -5.80
N GLN A 225 -10.12 -14.19 -4.70
CA GLN A 225 -8.98 -14.75 -3.98
C GLN A 225 -8.09 -15.61 -4.90
N ASN A 226 -8.71 -16.47 -5.72
CA ASN A 226 -7.99 -17.37 -6.62
C ASN A 226 -7.27 -16.60 -7.72
N ILE A 227 -7.85 -15.52 -8.23
CA ILE A 227 -7.21 -14.64 -9.22
C ILE A 227 -6.00 -13.94 -8.59
N ILE A 228 -6.16 -13.31 -7.42
CA ILE A 228 -5.05 -12.62 -6.76
C ILE A 228 -3.90 -13.60 -6.48
N GLU A 229 -4.20 -14.79 -5.94
CA GLU A 229 -3.20 -15.83 -5.69
C GLU A 229 -2.50 -16.27 -6.99
N LYS A 230 -3.24 -16.47 -8.08
CA LYS A 230 -2.68 -16.85 -9.38
C LYS A 230 -1.80 -15.75 -9.98
N GLN A 231 -2.19 -14.49 -9.87
CA GLN A 231 -1.49 -13.39 -10.54
C GLN A 231 -0.31 -12.86 -9.74
N PHE A 232 -0.41 -12.86 -8.41
CA PHE A 232 0.55 -12.22 -7.51
C PHE A 232 1.22 -13.21 -6.53
N GLY A 233 0.83 -14.49 -6.57
CA GLY A 233 1.51 -15.56 -5.85
C GLY A 233 1.18 -15.64 -4.36
N LYS A 234 0.34 -14.74 -3.83
CA LYS A 234 -0.10 -14.77 -2.43
C LYS A 234 -1.61 -14.61 -2.33
N ARG A 235 -2.22 -15.50 -1.56
CA ARG A 235 -3.64 -15.40 -1.22
C ARG A 235 -3.80 -14.34 -0.12
N PRO A 236 -4.62 -13.29 -0.32
CA PRO A 236 -4.74 -12.22 0.67
C PRO A 236 -5.58 -12.66 1.86
N ARG A 237 -5.28 -12.05 3.02
CA ARG A 237 -6.00 -12.29 4.28
C ARG A 237 -7.07 -11.24 4.56
N LEU A 238 -7.00 -10.09 3.89
CA LEU A 238 -7.93 -8.99 4.05
C LEU A 238 -8.87 -8.91 2.85
N PHE A 239 -10.10 -8.56 3.14
CA PHE A 239 -11.14 -8.30 2.15
C PHE A 239 -11.92 -7.06 2.55
N ARG A 240 -12.20 -6.20 1.59
CA ARG A 240 -13.09 -5.05 1.79
C ARG A 240 -14.30 -5.23 0.87
N PRO A 241 -15.55 -5.24 1.39
CA PRO A 241 -16.73 -5.31 0.54
C PRO A 241 -16.95 -3.98 -0.20
N PRO A 242 -17.40 -4.01 -1.47
CA PRO A 242 -17.80 -2.83 -2.22
C PRO A 242 -18.78 -1.97 -1.42
N TYR A 243 -18.58 -0.65 -1.48
CA TYR A 243 -19.39 0.36 -0.77
C TYR A 243 -19.37 0.23 0.78
N GLY A 244 -18.52 -0.64 1.33
CA GLY A 244 -18.52 -0.97 2.75
C GLY A 244 -19.74 -1.78 3.21
N ASN A 245 -20.51 -2.35 2.28
CA ASN A 245 -21.76 -3.04 2.60
C ASN A 245 -21.61 -4.56 2.63
N TYR A 246 -22.05 -5.19 3.71
CA TYR A 246 -21.96 -6.62 3.95
C TYR A 246 -23.14 -7.10 4.80
N ASN A 247 -23.36 -8.41 4.81
CA ASN A 247 -24.29 -9.06 5.73
C ASN A 247 -23.65 -10.33 6.34
N THR A 248 -24.40 -11.07 7.16
CA THR A 248 -23.92 -12.30 7.80
C THR A 248 -23.39 -13.33 6.79
N ASP A 249 -24.04 -13.46 5.64
CA ASP A 249 -23.58 -14.37 4.59
C ASP A 249 -22.25 -13.92 4.00
N THR A 250 -22.07 -12.61 3.77
CA THR A 250 -20.80 -12.04 3.30
C THR A 250 -19.65 -12.44 4.21
N LEU A 251 -19.81 -12.30 5.54
CA LEU A 251 -18.74 -12.62 6.50
C LEU A 251 -18.48 -14.12 6.62
N LYS A 252 -19.52 -14.96 6.60
CA LYS A 252 -19.39 -16.43 6.57
C LYS A 252 -18.64 -16.90 5.33
N ILE A 253 -18.96 -16.32 4.18
CA ILE A 253 -18.31 -16.61 2.91
C ILE A 253 -16.86 -16.15 2.95
N ALA A 254 -16.60 -14.90 3.37
CA ALA A 254 -15.25 -14.35 3.49
C ALA A 254 -14.35 -15.29 4.31
N LYS A 255 -14.84 -15.72 5.49
CA LYS A 255 -14.16 -16.73 6.32
C LYS A 255 -13.86 -18.00 5.54
N SER A 256 -14.86 -18.57 4.86
CA SER A 256 -14.71 -19.81 4.09
C SER A 256 -13.71 -19.68 2.92
N CYS A 257 -13.50 -18.45 2.40
CA CYS A 257 -12.55 -18.16 1.34
C CYS A 257 -11.13 -17.86 1.86
N GLY A 258 -10.92 -17.87 3.18
CA GLY A 258 -9.62 -17.64 3.84
C GLY A 258 -9.38 -16.21 4.34
N ILE A 259 -10.40 -15.36 4.35
CA ILE A 259 -10.30 -14.00 4.90
C ILE A 259 -10.29 -14.06 6.42
N THR A 260 -9.40 -13.29 7.04
CA THR A 260 -9.29 -13.20 8.50
C THR A 260 -9.74 -11.87 9.06
N ALA A 261 -9.87 -10.80 8.27
CA ALA A 261 -10.37 -9.51 8.74
C ALA A 261 -10.94 -8.65 7.59
N VAL A 262 -11.85 -7.74 7.93
CA VAL A 262 -12.54 -6.83 7.00
C VAL A 262 -12.30 -5.37 7.40
N PRO A 263 -11.23 -4.74 6.90
CA PRO A 263 -10.99 -3.33 7.14
C PRO A 263 -11.95 -2.48 6.30
N LEU A 264 -12.67 -1.58 6.96
CA LEU A 264 -13.35 -0.44 6.35
C LEU A 264 -12.48 0.80 6.57
N TRP A 265 -13.09 1.97 6.77
CA TRP A 265 -12.38 3.24 6.90
C TRP A 265 -13.05 4.18 7.90
N ALA A 266 -12.23 5.00 8.54
CA ALA A 266 -12.64 6.10 9.40
C ALA A 266 -12.67 7.43 8.61
N GLU A 267 -11.84 7.57 7.58
CA GLU A 267 -11.85 8.71 6.67
C GLU A 267 -11.80 8.28 5.21
N GLU A 268 -12.36 9.11 4.33
CA GLU A 268 -12.19 8.99 2.90
C GLU A 268 -11.47 10.23 2.35
N ALA A 269 -10.46 10.00 1.52
CA ALA A 269 -9.61 11.04 0.99
C ALA A 269 -9.84 11.28 -0.49
N PHE A 270 -9.92 12.58 -0.84
CA PHE A 270 -10.04 13.08 -2.20
C PHE A 270 -8.94 14.12 -2.49
N PRO A 271 -8.68 14.48 -3.76
CA PRO A 271 -7.66 15.46 -4.10
C PRO A 271 -7.83 16.84 -3.46
N ASP A 272 -9.05 17.23 -3.10
CA ASP A 272 -9.40 18.56 -2.60
C ASP A 272 -10.00 18.58 -1.18
N HIS A 273 -10.40 17.44 -0.62
CA HIS A 273 -10.99 17.36 0.72
C HIS A 273 -10.81 15.97 1.36
N MET A 274 -11.18 15.89 2.64
CA MET A 274 -11.35 14.65 3.40
C MET A 274 -12.80 14.57 3.87
N GLU A 275 -13.37 13.38 3.85
CA GLU A 275 -14.62 13.05 4.52
C GLU A 275 -14.30 12.25 5.79
N TRP A 276 -15.03 12.54 6.86
CA TRP A 276 -14.75 12.02 8.21
C TRP A 276 -15.95 11.24 8.71
N ARG A 277 -15.71 10.06 9.28
CA ARG A 277 -16.76 9.26 9.94
C ARG A 277 -17.11 9.80 11.31
N GLU A 278 -16.12 10.29 12.05
CA GLU A 278 -16.30 10.82 13.40
C GLU A 278 -16.66 12.32 13.38
N GLU A 279 -17.48 12.75 14.33
CA GLU A 279 -18.06 14.10 14.38
C GLU A 279 -17.05 15.21 14.65
N ASP A 280 -15.87 14.87 15.21
CA ASP A 280 -14.82 15.82 15.54
C ASP A 280 -13.94 16.22 14.35
N LEU A 281 -14.12 15.54 13.20
CA LEU A 281 -13.42 15.83 11.95
C LEU A 281 -11.89 15.76 12.10
N ASP A 282 -11.41 14.81 12.90
CA ASP A 282 -9.99 14.62 13.20
C ASP A 282 -9.51 13.18 12.94
N LEU A 283 -8.19 13.02 12.81
CA LEU A 283 -7.53 11.73 12.77
C LEU A 283 -7.30 11.23 14.19
N HIS A 284 -7.50 9.94 14.39
CA HIS A 284 -7.20 9.20 15.60
C HIS A 284 -6.09 8.17 15.38
N PRO A 285 -5.36 7.79 16.45
CA PRO A 285 -4.42 6.68 16.40
C PRO A 285 -5.06 5.41 15.83
N GLY A 286 -4.49 4.95 14.73
CA GLY A 286 -4.86 3.70 14.08
C GLY A 286 -5.95 3.82 13.03
N ASP A 287 -6.42 5.02 12.71
CA ASP A 287 -7.47 5.20 11.70
C ASP A 287 -7.03 4.71 10.32
N ILE A 288 -8.00 4.13 9.60
CA ILE A 288 -7.82 3.66 8.24
C ILE A 288 -8.41 4.71 7.29
N ILE A 289 -7.54 5.26 6.45
CA ILE A 289 -7.91 6.20 5.41
C ILE A 289 -8.19 5.42 4.12
N LEU A 290 -9.39 5.55 3.58
CA LEU A 290 -9.76 5.08 2.25
C LEU A 290 -9.43 6.14 1.21
N THR A 291 -8.97 5.68 0.05
CA THR A 291 -9.09 6.40 -1.21
C THR A 291 -9.18 5.38 -2.34
N HIS A 292 -9.18 5.83 -3.59
CA HIS A 292 -9.37 4.97 -4.75
C HIS A 292 -8.26 5.21 -5.78
N PHE A 293 -7.91 4.19 -6.56
CA PHE A 293 -7.09 4.37 -7.75
C PHE A 293 -7.90 5.09 -8.84
N ARG A 294 -8.03 6.41 -8.71
CA ARG A 294 -8.81 7.26 -9.61
C ARG A 294 -7.96 8.42 -10.10
N GLY A 295 -8.15 8.79 -11.35
CA GLY A 295 -7.33 9.80 -12.01
C GLY A 295 -8.13 11.04 -12.38
N LYS A 296 -7.53 11.85 -13.25
CA LYS A 296 -8.15 13.06 -13.83
C LYS A 296 -9.46 12.82 -14.59
N LYS A 297 -9.76 11.54 -14.88
CA LYS A 297 -11.01 11.14 -15.52
C LYS A 297 -12.20 11.20 -14.54
N ASP A 298 -11.94 10.99 -13.24
CA ASP A 298 -12.96 10.95 -12.20
C ASP A 298 -12.89 12.18 -11.29
N TRP A 299 -11.69 12.72 -11.07
CA TRP A 299 -11.45 13.86 -10.18
C TRP A 299 -10.84 15.06 -10.90
N LYS A 300 -10.95 16.23 -10.28
CA LYS A 300 -10.15 17.42 -10.65
C LYS A 300 -8.74 17.35 -10.06
N GLY A 301 -8.09 16.20 -10.17
CA GLY A 301 -6.77 15.92 -9.62
C GLY A 301 -6.22 14.57 -10.12
N SER A 302 -4.91 14.42 -10.04
CA SER A 302 -4.20 13.16 -10.26
C SER A 302 -3.99 12.38 -8.95
N MET A 303 -3.55 11.13 -9.04
CA MET A 303 -3.15 10.37 -7.85
C MET A 303 -2.03 11.07 -7.05
N PRO A 304 -0.98 11.67 -7.66
CA PRO A 304 -0.05 12.53 -6.93
C PRO A 304 -0.69 13.74 -6.22
N ASP A 305 -1.73 14.35 -6.80
CA ASP A 305 -2.46 15.45 -6.15
C ASP A 305 -3.19 14.97 -4.89
N LEU A 306 -3.86 13.82 -5.00
CA LEU A 306 -4.47 13.11 -3.87
C LEU A 306 -3.46 12.84 -2.76
N ILE A 307 -2.31 12.23 -3.08
CA ILE A 307 -1.30 11.91 -2.06
C ILE A 307 -0.76 13.17 -1.40
N ARG A 308 -0.61 14.29 -2.12
CA ARG A 308 -0.26 15.57 -1.50
C ARG A 308 -1.32 16.04 -0.51
N SER A 309 -2.60 15.93 -0.86
CA SER A 309 -3.72 16.29 0.03
C SER A 309 -3.69 15.45 1.31
N VAL A 310 -3.61 14.12 1.18
CA VAL A 310 -3.55 13.19 2.33
C VAL A 310 -2.33 13.50 3.19
N MET A 311 -1.13 13.63 2.58
CA MET A 311 0.10 13.84 3.34
C MET A 311 0.12 15.20 4.03
N LYS A 312 -0.51 16.22 3.46
CA LYS A 312 -0.70 17.50 4.15
C LYS A 312 -1.50 17.29 5.44
N THR A 313 -2.68 16.68 5.36
CA THR A 313 -3.54 16.44 6.53
C THR A 313 -2.84 15.58 7.59
N VAL A 314 -2.27 14.44 7.18
CA VAL A 314 -1.62 13.47 8.07
C VAL A 314 -0.40 14.10 8.76
N THR A 315 0.48 14.77 8.00
CA THR A 315 1.72 15.35 8.55
C THR A 315 1.43 16.57 9.43
N ASP A 316 0.51 17.45 9.04
CA ASP A 316 0.16 18.65 9.82
C ASP A 316 -0.46 18.28 11.18
N LYS A 317 -1.20 17.16 11.25
CA LYS A 317 -1.77 16.61 12.50
C LYS A 317 -0.76 15.77 13.30
N GLY A 318 0.46 15.61 12.81
CA GLY A 318 1.54 14.89 13.50
C GLY A 318 1.43 13.37 13.44
N TYR A 319 0.73 12.83 12.44
CA TYR A 319 0.63 11.39 12.19
C TYR A 319 1.63 10.95 11.13
N ALA A 320 2.01 9.68 11.20
CA ALA A 320 2.73 8.98 10.13
C ALA A 320 1.82 7.96 9.44
N VAL A 321 2.13 7.58 8.20
CA VAL A 321 1.45 6.45 7.55
C VAL A 321 2.22 5.16 7.84
N ALA A 322 1.56 4.19 8.45
CA ALA A 322 2.09 2.86 8.68
C ALA A 322 1.46 1.83 7.73
N ARG A 323 2.09 0.66 7.60
CA ARG A 323 1.57 -0.43 6.79
C ARG A 323 0.52 -1.21 7.58
N LEU A 324 -0.67 -1.41 7.01
CA LEU A 324 -1.79 -2.05 7.71
C LEU A 324 -1.47 -3.49 8.15
N GLU A 325 -0.83 -4.27 7.29
CA GLU A 325 -0.54 -5.68 7.59
C GLU A 325 0.53 -5.89 8.65
N ASP A 326 1.22 -4.83 9.07
CA ASP A 326 2.12 -4.91 10.22
C ASP A 326 1.35 -4.91 11.55
N TYR A 327 0.06 -4.55 11.52
CA TYR A 327 -0.81 -4.44 12.71
C TYR A 327 -2.01 -5.40 12.70
N VAL A 328 -2.33 -6.04 11.56
CA VAL A 328 -3.51 -6.92 11.37
C VAL A 328 -3.11 -8.36 11.05
#